data_AF-A0A2A3TD92-F1
#
_entry.id   AF-A0A2A3TD92-F1
#
_cell.length_a   1.000
_cell.length_b   1.000
_cell.length_c   1.000
_cell.angle_alpha   90.00
_cell.angle_beta   90.00
_cell.angle_gamma   90.00
#
_symmetry.space_group_name_H-M   'P 1'
#
loop_
_entity.id
_entity.type
_entity.pdbx_description
1 polymer ?
#
loop_
_entity_poly.entity_id
_entity_poly.type
_entity_poly.pdbx_seq_one_letter_code
_entity_poly.pdbx_strand_id
1 'polypeptide(L)'
;MDCSIQNERIINKFSIGKKLESDYKKMATDLLNTGMWDQGRLRFILECIERNKPIYRTDKAYLVSINEQLEDKMQKLQGSVTVTTESKKNDLKTLLSDEDLDNILDKQRLKPVKVNTPKRKNKSFIARLFSRE
;
A
#
# COMPACT_ATOMS: atom_id res chain seq x y z
N MET A 1 38.08 6.62 -43.67
CA MET A 1 36.68 6.44 -44.10
C MET A 1 35.88 6.15 -42.83
N ASP A 2 35.50 7.16 -42.04
CA ASP A 2 34.95 6.89 -40.69
C ASP A 2 33.74 7.76 -40.31
N CYS A 3 33.13 8.47 -41.26
CA CYS A 3 31.95 9.30 -40.98
C CYS A 3 30.66 8.46 -40.73
N SER A 4 30.54 7.27 -41.32
CA SER A 4 29.31 6.47 -41.19
C SER A 4 29.12 5.87 -39.79
N ILE A 5 30.21 5.45 -39.13
CA ILE A 5 30.15 4.80 -37.80
C ILE A 5 29.78 5.82 -36.70
N GLN A 6 30.24 7.07 -36.84
CA GLN A 6 29.92 8.15 -35.89
C GLN A 6 28.44 8.53 -35.96
N ASN A 7 27.86 8.57 -37.16
CA ASN A 7 26.44 8.87 -37.34
C ASN A 7 25.52 7.81 -36.74
N GLU A 8 25.81 6.52 -36.92
CA GLU A 8 25.00 5.45 -36.31
C GLU A 8 25.01 5.48 -34.78
N ARG A 9 26.17 5.75 -34.17
CA ARG A 9 26.28 5.90 -32.70
C ARG A 9 25.46 7.07 -32.17
N ILE A 10 25.44 8.20 -32.88
CA ILE A 10 24.68 9.39 -32.49
C ILE A 10 23.18 9.13 -32.60
N ILE A 11 22.74 8.52 -33.69
CA ILE A 11 21.34 8.16 -33.92
C ILE A 11 20.85 7.18 -32.84
N ASN A 12 21.64 6.15 -32.52
CA ASN A 12 21.30 5.20 -31.46
C ASN A 12 21.24 5.87 -30.09
N LYS A 13 22.19 6.75 -29.73
CA LYS A 13 22.17 7.49 -28.46
C LYS A 13 20.93 8.38 -28.33
N PHE A 14 20.51 9.02 -29.43
CA PHE A 14 19.32 9.86 -29.47
C PHE A 14 18.02 9.05 -29.33
N SER A 15 17.93 7.89 -30.01
CA SER A 15 16.79 6.97 -29.88
C SER A 15 16.67 6.38 -28.47
N ILE A 16 17.79 6.02 -27.83
CA ILE A 16 17.79 5.51 -26.45
C ILE A 16 17.32 6.60 -25.46
N GLY A 17 17.78 7.85 -25.65
CA GLY A 17 17.35 8.98 -24.82
C GLY A 17 15.84 9.22 -24.88
N LYS A 18 15.26 9.19 -26.08
CA LYS A 18 13.81 9.36 -26.28
C LYS A 18 12.97 8.23 -25.69
N LYS A 19 13.47 6.99 -25.76
CA LYS A 19 12.78 5.84 -25.16
C LYS A 19 12.70 5.98 -23.64
N LEU A 20 13.81 6.33 -23.00
CA LEU A 20 13.87 6.50 -21.56
C LEU A 20 12.97 7.64 -21.07
N GLU A 21 12.85 8.71 -21.85
CA GLU A 21 11.98 9.85 -21.55
C GLU A 21 10.48 9.49 -21.63
N SER A 22 10.09 8.64 -22.59
CA SER A 22 8.75 8.05 -22.64
C SER A 22 8.45 7.21 -21.39
N ASP A 23 9.40 6.44 -20.89
CA ASP A 23 9.21 5.57 -19.73
C ASP A 23 8.99 6.40 -18.44
N TYR A 24 9.79 7.45 -18.24
CA TYR A 24 9.60 8.37 -17.12
C TYR A 24 8.28 9.13 -17.18
N LYS A 25 7.81 9.48 -18.38
CA LYS A 25 6.51 10.13 -18.57
C LYS A 25 5.38 9.25 -18.04
N LYS A 26 5.39 7.96 -18.40
CA LYS A 26 4.38 6.99 -17.95
C LYS A 26 4.40 6.81 -16.44
N MET A 27 5.59 6.61 -15.85
CA MET A 27 5.72 6.50 -14.39
C MET A 27 5.17 7.75 -13.70
N ALA A 28 5.54 8.94 -14.16
CA ALA A 28 5.07 10.18 -13.55
C ALA A 28 3.54 10.35 -13.63
N THR A 29 2.91 9.96 -14.75
CA THR A 29 1.44 9.99 -14.87
C THR A 29 0.76 8.98 -13.97
N ASP A 30 1.28 7.76 -13.89
CA ASP A 30 0.70 6.70 -13.04
C ASP A 30 0.80 7.09 -11.56
N LEU A 31 1.95 7.62 -11.14
CA LEU A 31 2.15 8.14 -9.80
C LEU A 31 1.24 9.34 -9.49
N LEU A 32 0.98 10.21 -10.47
CA LEU A 32 0.05 11.33 -10.29
C LEU A 32 -1.39 10.82 -10.09
N ASN A 33 -1.79 9.78 -10.83
CA ASN A 33 -3.12 9.17 -10.72
C ASN A 33 -3.34 8.51 -9.35
N THR A 34 -2.29 7.98 -8.71
CA THR A 34 -2.42 7.42 -7.34
C THR A 34 -2.71 8.48 -6.28
N GLY A 35 -2.38 9.76 -6.51
CA GLY A 35 -2.67 10.86 -5.60
C GLY A 35 -1.95 10.84 -4.25
N MET A 36 -1.06 9.89 -3.99
CA MET A 36 -0.39 9.69 -2.69
C MET A 36 0.94 10.45 -2.54
N TRP A 37 1.51 10.96 -3.63
CA TRP A 37 2.89 11.47 -3.70
C TRP A 37 2.94 12.98 -3.94
N ASP A 38 4.15 13.56 -4.03
CA ASP A 38 4.33 14.99 -4.32
C ASP A 38 3.86 15.34 -5.73
N GLN A 39 2.62 15.81 -5.82
CA GLN A 39 1.97 16.20 -7.06
C GLN A 39 2.67 17.39 -7.73
N GLY A 40 3.21 18.33 -6.94
CA GLY A 40 3.91 19.50 -7.47
C GLY A 40 5.18 19.08 -8.20
N ARG A 41 5.98 18.22 -7.57
CA ARG A 41 7.19 17.67 -8.17
C ARG A 41 6.90 16.79 -9.39
N LEU A 42 5.87 15.94 -9.34
CA LEU A 42 5.48 15.11 -10.49
C LEU A 42 5.01 15.95 -11.68
N ARG A 43 4.22 17.01 -11.45
CA ARG A 43 3.81 17.95 -12.50
C ARG A 43 5.00 18.69 -13.10
N PHE A 44 5.94 19.12 -12.27
CA PHE A 44 7.17 19.76 -12.74
C PHE A 44 7.99 18.82 -13.64
N ILE A 45 8.10 17.54 -13.28
CA ILE A 45 8.80 16.55 -14.10
C ILE A 45 8.08 16.35 -15.45
N LEU A 46 6.75 16.24 -15.45
CA LEU A 46 5.95 16.13 -16.68
C LEU A 46 6.14 17.35 -17.58
N GLU A 47 6.10 18.55 -17.01
CA GLU A 47 6.36 19.79 -17.73
C GLU A 47 7.77 19.84 -18.32
N CYS A 48 8.79 19.33 -17.61
CA CYS A 48 10.14 19.21 -18.15
C CYS A 48 10.16 18.29 -19.37
N ILE A 49 9.52 17.14 -19.30
CA ILE A 49 9.45 16.17 -20.42
C ILE A 49 8.72 16.79 -21.62
N GLU A 50 7.58 17.45 -21.41
CA GLU A 50 6.82 18.09 -22.50
C GLU A 50 7.60 19.19 -23.20
N ARG A 51 8.45 19.90 -22.45
CA ARG A 51 9.35 20.93 -22.99
C ARG A 51 10.66 20.37 -23.53
N ASN A 52 10.82 19.05 -23.61
CA ASN A 52 12.06 18.35 -23.99
C ASN A 52 13.27 18.83 -23.16
N LYS A 53 13.05 19.16 -21.88
CA LYS A 53 14.09 19.55 -20.94
C LYS A 53 14.65 18.32 -20.24
N PRO A 54 15.97 18.24 -20.04
CA PRO A 54 16.57 17.13 -19.33
C PRO A 54 16.09 17.12 -17.87
N ILE A 55 15.56 15.98 -17.44
CA ILE A 55 15.15 15.75 -16.05
C ILE A 55 16.39 15.66 -15.15
N TYR A 56 16.31 16.26 -13.96
CA TYR A 56 17.38 16.19 -12.96
C TYR A 56 17.62 14.75 -12.49
N ARG A 57 18.87 14.43 -12.13
CA ARG A 57 19.22 13.08 -11.64
C ARG A 57 18.45 12.71 -10.38
N THR A 58 18.22 13.69 -9.49
CA THR A 58 17.42 13.55 -8.28
C THR A 58 15.96 13.19 -8.57
N ASP A 59 15.38 13.77 -9.62
CA ASP A 59 14.01 13.49 -10.05
C ASP A 59 13.88 12.11 -10.68
N LYS A 60 14.90 11.67 -11.44
CA LYS A 60 14.95 10.29 -11.95
C LYS A 60 15.00 9.27 -10.81
N ALA A 61 15.87 9.50 -9.82
CA ALA A 61 15.97 8.64 -8.64
C ALA A 61 14.66 8.62 -7.84
N TYR A 62 14.02 9.79 -7.71
CA TYR A 62 12.72 9.93 -7.07
C TYR A 62 11.65 9.07 -7.75
N LEU A 63 11.51 9.15 -9.08
CA LEU A 63 10.55 8.33 -9.83
C LEU A 63 10.77 6.82 -9.63
N VAL A 64 12.03 6.36 -9.71
CA VAL A 64 12.36 4.94 -9.51
C VAL A 64 12.00 4.49 -8.10
N SER A 65 12.40 5.25 -7.07
CA SER A 65 12.16 4.90 -5.67
C SER A 65 10.67 4.85 -5.31
N ILE A 66 9.86 5.70 -5.93
CA ILE A 66 8.42 5.71 -5.67
C ILE A 66 7.74 4.58 -6.41
N ASN A 67 8.15 4.30 -7.64
CA ASN A 67 7.59 3.20 -8.41
C ASN A 67 7.83 1.85 -7.70
N GLU A 68 9.02 1.65 -7.13
CA GLU A 68 9.33 0.50 -6.29
C GLU A 68 8.43 0.42 -5.05
N GLN A 69 8.24 1.53 -4.33
CA GLN A 69 7.32 1.57 -3.18
C GLN A 69 5.86 1.32 -3.56
N LEU A 70 5.44 1.74 -4.75
CA LEU A 70 4.10 1.48 -5.25
C LEU A 70 3.92 -0.01 -5.52
N GLU A 71 4.89 -0.64 -6.18
CA GLU A 71 4.88 -2.08 -6.46
C GLU A 71 4.85 -2.90 -5.16
N ASP A 72 5.67 -2.54 -4.17
CA ASP A 72 5.66 -3.18 -2.84
C ASP A 72 4.29 -3.11 -2.16
N LYS A 73 3.61 -1.96 -2.28
CA LYS A 73 2.25 -1.78 -1.73
C LYS A 73 1.24 -2.61 -2.49
N MET A 74 1.34 -2.67 -3.82
CA MET A 74 0.47 -3.51 -4.65
C MET A 74 0.65 -4.99 -4.30
N GLN A 75 1.89 -5.46 -4.14
CA GLN A 75 2.19 -6.83 -3.77
C GLN A 75 1.68 -7.17 -2.36
N LYS A 76 1.82 -6.25 -1.38
CA LYS A 76 1.26 -6.43 -0.03
C LYS A 76 -0.26 -6.56 -0.04
N LEU A 77 -0.94 -5.77 -0.86
CA LEU A 77 -2.40 -5.85 -1.02
C LEU A 77 -2.80 -7.16 -1.70
N GLN A 78 -2.10 -7.60 -2.76
CA GLN A 78 -2.36 -8.88 -3.44
C GLN A 78 -2.08 -10.09 -2.54
N GLY A 79 -1.00 -10.05 -1.75
CA GLY A 79 -0.66 -11.12 -0.80
C GLY A 79 -1.66 -11.25 0.35
N SER A 80 -2.38 -10.18 0.71
CA SER A 80 -3.49 -10.26 1.67
C SER A 80 -4.75 -10.93 1.11
N VAL A 81 -4.86 -11.05 -0.22
CA VAL A 81 -5.99 -11.69 -0.90
C VAL A 81 -5.76 -13.20 -1.07
N THR A 82 -4.51 -13.67 -1.08
CA THR A 82 -4.18 -15.11 -1.21
C THR A 82 -3.90 -15.82 0.12
N VAL A 83 -3.87 -15.10 1.24
CA VAL A 83 -3.74 -15.68 2.60
C VAL A 83 -5.05 -15.50 3.39
N THR A 84 -6.14 -16.03 2.84
CA THR A 84 -7.31 -16.51 3.62
C THR A 84 -7.36 -18.03 3.70
N THR A 85 -6.24 -18.69 3.41
CA THR A 85 -5.97 -20.06 3.87
C THR A 85 -4.60 -20.05 4.53
N GLU A 86 -4.60 -20.26 5.84
CA GLU A 86 -3.45 -20.65 6.68
C GLU A 86 -2.70 -19.56 7.47
N SER A 87 -3.29 -19.24 8.63
CA SER A 87 -2.66 -19.14 9.95
C SER A 87 -1.56 -18.09 10.22
N LYS A 88 -1.94 -17.03 10.94
CA LYS A 88 -1.25 -16.61 12.18
C LYS A 88 -2.30 -16.23 13.23
N LYS A 89 -2.38 -17.04 14.29
CA LYS A 89 -3.21 -16.81 15.48
C LYS A 89 -2.61 -15.65 16.28
N ASN A 90 -3.02 -14.43 15.97
CA ASN A 90 -3.07 -13.36 16.96
C ASN A 90 -4.54 -13.23 17.33
N ASP A 91 -4.84 -13.21 18.63
CA ASP A 91 -6.19 -13.23 19.23
C ASP A 91 -7.03 -11.99 18.88
N LEU A 92 -7.31 -11.78 17.60
CA LEU A 92 -8.41 -10.97 17.14
C LEU A 92 -9.67 -11.79 17.42
N LYS A 93 -10.53 -11.28 18.29
CA LYS A 93 -11.88 -11.80 18.52
C LYS A 93 -12.55 -11.96 17.15
N THR A 94 -12.56 -13.19 16.67
CA THR A 94 -12.83 -13.56 15.29
C THR A 94 -14.27 -13.22 14.93
N LEU A 95 -14.45 -12.78 13.68
CA LEU A 95 -15.74 -12.78 13.02
C LEU A 95 -16.35 -14.18 13.15
N LEU A 96 -17.60 -14.23 13.61
CA LEU A 96 -18.39 -15.47 13.67
C LEU A 96 -18.53 -16.03 12.26
N SER A 97 -18.44 -17.35 12.10
CA SER A 97 -18.81 -17.99 10.84
C SER A 97 -20.32 -17.89 10.63
N ASP A 98 -20.79 -18.01 9.38
CA ASP A 98 -22.23 -17.98 9.09
C ASP A 98 -22.98 -19.11 9.83
N GLU A 99 -22.36 -20.29 9.95
CA GLU A 99 -22.85 -21.39 10.78
C GLU A 99 -22.97 -21.01 12.27
N ASP A 100 -22.04 -20.21 12.80
CA ASP A 100 -22.10 -19.75 14.19
C ASP A 100 -23.23 -18.74 14.41
N LEU A 101 -23.59 -17.95 13.38
CA LEU A 101 -24.72 -17.02 13.43
C LEU A 101 -26.06 -17.76 13.52
N ASP A 102 -26.21 -18.84 12.74
CA ASP A 102 -27.42 -19.67 12.77
C ASP A 102 -27.59 -20.36 14.13
N ASN A 103 -26.50 -20.89 14.68
CA ASN A 103 -26.50 -21.49 16.02
C ASN A 103 -26.84 -20.49 17.15
N ILE A 104 -26.54 -19.20 16.98
CA ILE A 104 -26.92 -18.14 17.92
C ILE A 104 -28.42 -17.84 17.80
N LEU A 105 -28.94 -17.78 16.58
CA LEU A 105 -30.35 -17.53 16.29
C LEU A 105 -31.25 -18.62 16.88
N ASP A 106 -30.84 -19.88 16.78
CA ASP A 106 -31.58 -21.01 17.34
C ASP A 106 -31.52 -21.05 18.88
N LYS A 107 -30.39 -20.70 19.48
CA LYS A 107 -30.24 -20.63 20.95
C LYS A 107 -31.13 -19.57 21.60
N GLN A 108 -31.41 -18.46 20.90
CA GLN A 108 -32.26 -17.40 21.44
C GLN A 108 -33.75 -17.79 21.51
N ARG A 109 -34.18 -18.77 20.71
CA ARG A 109 -35.59 -19.19 20.66
C ARG A 109 -35.98 -20.21 21.73
N LEU A 110 -35.01 -20.78 22.46
CA LEU A 110 -35.23 -21.96 23.31
C LEU A 110 -35.09 -21.76 24.83
N LYS A 111 -34.94 -20.54 25.36
CA LYS A 111 -34.87 -20.37 26.83
C LYS A 111 -35.67 -19.18 27.38
N PRO A 112 -36.79 -19.41 28.09
CA PRO A 112 -37.08 -18.65 29.29
C PRO A 112 -36.19 -19.20 30.42
N VAL A 113 -35.57 -18.33 31.25
CA VAL A 113 -35.30 -18.53 32.70
C VAL A 113 -34.22 -17.56 33.19
N LYS A 114 -34.60 -16.83 34.27
CA LYS A 114 -33.78 -15.92 35.08
C LYS A 114 -32.62 -16.66 35.75
N VAL A 115 -31.41 -16.10 35.71
CA VAL A 115 -30.28 -16.53 36.56
C VAL A 115 -29.64 -15.31 37.23
N ASN A 116 -29.87 -15.17 38.53
CA ASN A 116 -29.12 -14.23 39.38
C ASN A 116 -27.72 -14.80 39.60
N THR A 117 -26.68 -14.12 39.12
CA THR A 117 -25.29 -14.43 39.50
C THR A 117 -24.73 -13.33 40.41
N PRO A 118 -23.93 -13.67 41.43
CA PRO A 118 -23.39 -12.68 42.36
C PRO A 118 -22.34 -11.81 41.67
N LYS A 119 -22.48 -10.48 41.78
CA LYS A 119 -21.53 -9.48 41.29
C LYS A 119 -20.15 -9.70 41.91
N ARG A 120 -19.24 -10.32 41.16
CA ARG A 120 -17.81 -10.37 41.51
C ARG A 120 -17.24 -8.95 41.37
N LYS A 121 -16.84 -8.34 42.49
CA LYS A 121 -16.18 -7.02 42.49
C LYS A 121 -14.77 -7.17 41.92
N ASN A 122 -14.64 -7.01 40.61
CA ASN A 122 -13.33 -6.93 39.97
C ASN A 122 -12.73 -5.56 40.31
N LYS A 123 -11.83 -5.51 41.30
CA LYS A 123 -10.99 -4.33 41.52
C LYS A 123 -10.12 -4.17 40.27
N SER A 124 -10.31 -3.06 39.56
CA SER A 124 -9.56 -2.77 38.35
C SER A 124 -8.07 -2.66 38.67
N PHE A 125 -7.23 -3.07 37.73
CA PHE A 125 -5.77 -2.94 37.85
C PHE A 125 -5.35 -1.48 38.11
N ILE A 126 -6.09 -0.52 37.52
CA ILE A 126 -5.92 0.92 37.75
C ILE A 126 -6.12 1.28 39.22
N ALA A 127 -7.16 0.76 39.88
CA ALA A 127 -7.38 1.03 41.29
C ALA A 127 -6.22 0.53 42.17
N ARG A 128 -5.52 -0.53 41.74
CA ARG A 128 -4.32 -1.05 42.42
C ARG A 128 -3.09 -0.15 42.27
N LEU A 129 -2.96 0.55 41.15
CA LEU A 129 -1.81 1.43 40.87
C LEU A 129 -1.83 2.70 41.73
N PHE A 130 -3.01 3.22 42.05
CA PHE A 130 -3.19 4.48 42.78
C PHE A 130 -3.58 4.31 44.25
N SER A 131 -3.55 3.08 44.79
CA SER A 131 -3.83 2.83 46.23
C SER A 131 -2.57 2.75 47.09
N ARG A 132 -1.42 3.16 46.57
CA ARG A 132 -0.13 3.12 47.28
C ARG A 132 0.38 4.55 47.49
N GLU A 133 -0.18 5.19 48.50
CA GLU A 133 0.37 6.37 49.19
C GLU A 133 0.38 6.08 50.70
#